data_AF-A0A1Q9S5T5-F1
#
_entry.id   AF-A0A1Q9S5T5-F1
#
_cell.length_a   1.000
_cell.length_b   1.000
_cell.length_c   1.000
_cell.angle_alpha   90.00
_cell.angle_beta   90.00
_cell.angle_gamma   90.00
#
_symmetry.space_group_name_H-M   'P 1'
#
loop_
_entity.id
_entity.type
_entity.pdbx_description
1 polymer ?
#
loop_
_entity_poly.entity_id
_entity_poly.type
_entity_poly.pdbx_seq_one_letter_code
_entity_poly.pdbx_strand_id
1 'polypeptide(L)'
;MLAEIAAAWAGRDRPRRRLAADPEARFARGPLAEHVRIRDRNCVGPGCTRPARRSDLDHTREHSRGGRTLAANIGPGCKRHHPDKDRGWTLDQPEPGLFVWVSPLGRTYRTRGEPVRPELPDPDPAPEVSEESAAQLDRRLRRWERSILEPPVTETSRPPPPPAPEQLRDEEPPPF
;
A
#
# COMPACT_ATOMS: atom_id res chain seq x y z
N MET A 1 2.64 -30.89 8.45
CA MET A 1 3.04 -29.61 9.08
C MET A 1 3.97 -28.78 8.19
N LEU A 2 5.24 -29.13 7.93
CA LEU A 2 6.12 -28.31 7.06
C LEU A 2 5.70 -28.27 5.58
N ALA A 3 5.21 -29.38 5.02
CA ALA A 3 4.79 -29.46 3.62
C ALA A 3 3.52 -28.64 3.31
N GLU A 4 2.56 -28.56 4.24
CA GLU A 4 1.35 -27.75 4.10
C GLU A 4 1.64 -26.26 4.19
N ILE A 5 2.54 -25.86 5.08
CA ILE A 5 3.06 -24.50 5.15
C ILE A 5 3.72 -24.14 3.81
N ALA A 6 4.66 -24.96 3.32
CA ALA A 6 5.32 -24.72 2.04
C ALA A 6 4.33 -24.61 0.86
N ALA A 7 3.28 -25.45 0.82
CA ALA A 7 2.23 -25.39 -0.19
C ALA A 7 1.38 -24.12 -0.10
N ALA A 8 1.02 -23.68 1.12
CA ALA A 8 0.29 -22.43 1.34
C ALA A 8 1.08 -21.19 0.88
N TRP A 9 2.42 -21.25 0.91
CA TRP A 9 3.29 -20.15 0.50
C TRP A 9 3.82 -20.26 -0.94
N ALA A 10 3.61 -21.37 -1.65
CA ALA A 10 4.16 -21.62 -2.99
C ALA A 10 3.77 -20.56 -4.05
N GLY A 11 2.66 -19.86 -3.85
CA GLY A 11 2.21 -18.76 -4.72
C GLY A 11 2.80 -17.38 -4.40
N ARG A 12 3.42 -17.19 -3.23
CA ARG A 12 3.87 -15.87 -2.72
C ARG A 12 4.94 -15.22 -3.57
N ASP A 13 5.74 -16.02 -4.28
CA ASP A 13 6.82 -15.51 -5.13
C ASP A 13 6.41 -15.20 -6.57
N ARG A 14 5.16 -15.52 -6.97
CA ARG A 14 4.67 -15.20 -8.32
C ARG A 14 4.82 -13.70 -8.68
N PRO A 15 4.53 -12.73 -7.79
CA PRO A 15 4.78 -11.32 -8.05
C PRO A 15 6.27 -11.02 -8.24
N ARG A 16 7.15 -11.63 -7.43
CA ARG A 16 8.61 -11.44 -7.53
C ARG A 16 9.17 -11.94 -8.86
N ARG A 17 8.68 -13.09 -9.36
CA ARG A 17 9.07 -13.61 -10.68
C ARG A 17 8.73 -12.64 -11.81
N ARG A 18 7.59 -11.94 -11.73
CA ARG A 18 7.19 -10.94 -12.74
C ARG A 18 8.10 -9.72 -12.76
N LEU A 19 8.73 -9.36 -11.64
CA LEU A 19 9.68 -8.25 -11.59
C LEU A 19 11.00 -8.56 -12.31
N ALA A 20 11.32 -9.84 -12.48
CA ALA A 20 12.51 -10.33 -13.17
C ALA A 20 12.19 -10.96 -14.53
N ALA A 21 11.06 -10.60 -15.15
CA ALA A 21 10.59 -11.22 -16.38
C ALA A 21 11.49 -10.94 -17.60
N ASP A 22 12.13 -9.77 -17.65
CA ASP A 22 13.04 -9.38 -18.73
C ASP A 22 14.30 -8.70 -18.16
N PRO A 23 15.26 -9.49 -17.64
CA PRO A 23 16.46 -8.96 -17.01
C PRO A 23 17.49 -8.42 -18.00
N GLU A 24 17.37 -8.73 -19.29
CA GLU A 24 18.33 -8.30 -20.32
C GLU A 24 17.88 -7.03 -21.04
N ALA A 25 16.61 -6.62 -20.87
CA ALA A 25 16.10 -5.34 -21.36
C ALA A 25 17.00 -4.17 -20.96
N ARG A 26 17.21 -3.21 -21.88
CA ARG A 26 17.96 -1.99 -21.57
C ARG A 26 17.24 -1.05 -20.59
N PHE A 27 15.91 -1.10 -20.51
CA PHE A 27 15.12 -0.18 -19.72
C PHE A 27 14.11 -0.93 -18.86
N ALA A 28 13.95 -0.54 -17.60
CA ALA A 28 12.88 -1.06 -16.75
C ALA A 28 11.50 -0.62 -17.28
N ARG A 29 10.59 -1.58 -17.45
CA ARG A 29 9.24 -1.38 -17.99
C ARG A 29 8.20 -2.18 -17.21
N GLY A 30 6.92 -1.90 -17.46
CA GLY A 30 5.80 -2.68 -16.95
C GLY A 30 5.83 -2.86 -15.42
N PRO A 31 5.59 -4.08 -14.91
CA PRO A 31 5.54 -4.37 -13.48
C PRO A 31 6.80 -3.96 -12.70
N LEU A 32 7.99 -4.11 -13.29
CA LEU A 32 9.23 -3.71 -12.64
C LEU A 32 9.30 -2.20 -12.46
N ALA A 33 8.98 -1.44 -13.50
CA ALA A 33 9.01 0.02 -13.45
C ALA A 33 8.01 0.58 -12.43
N GLU A 34 6.81 0.00 -12.38
CA GLU A 34 5.79 0.38 -11.40
C GLU A 34 6.22 0.02 -9.98
N HIS A 35 6.74 -1.19 -9.77
CA HIS A 35 7.26 -1.62 -8.48
C HIS A 35 8.33 -0.68 -7.94
N VAL A 36 9.34 -0.34 -8.75
CA VAL A 36 10.43 0.56 -8.34
C VAL A 36 9.89 1.95 -7.98
N ARG A 37 8.95 2.49 -8.78
CA ARG A 37 8.36 3.81 -8.49
C ARG A 37 7.55 3.83 -7.19
N ILE A 38 6.82 2.75 -6.89
CA ILE A 38 6.06 2.61 -5.65
C ILE A 38 7.00 2.44 -4.45
N ARG A 39 8.02 1.58 -4.60
CA ARG A 39 9.01 1.27 -3.57
C ARG A 39 9.78 2.52 -3.15
N ASP A 40 10.36 3.24 -4.11
CA ASP A 40 11.35 4.29 -3.82
C ASP A 40 10.73 5.69 -3.70
N ARG A 41 9.56 5.93 -4.32
CA ARG A 41 8.77 7.18 -4.34
C ARG A 41 9.44 8.42 -4.90
N ASN A 42 10.72 8.63 -4.65
CA ASN A 42 11.53 9.78 -5.03
C ASN A 42 12.85 9.34 -5.66
N CYS A 43 13.61 10.30 -6.19
CA CYS A 43 14.97 10.07 -6.64
C CYS A 43 15.85 9.61 -5.49
N VAL A 44 16.70 8.62 -5.75
CA VAL A 44 17.53 7.97 -4.72
C VAL A 44 18.81 8.74 -4.39
N GLY A 45 19.08 9.83 -5.11
CA GLY A 45 20.20 10.73 -4.80
C GLY A 45 20.06 11.32 -3.39
N PRO A 46 21.17 11.55 -2.65
CA PRO A 46 21.13 12.00 -1.26
C PRO A 46 20.25 13.25 -1.07
N GLY A 47 19.23 13.14 -0.21
CA GLY A 47 18.30 14.24 0.13
C GLY A 47 17.36 14.69 -1.00
N CYS A 48 17.29 13.97 -2.12
CA CYS A 48 16.45 14.39 -3.24
C CYS A 48 14.97 14.05 -3.02
N THR A 49 14.09 15.05 -3.17
CA THR A 49 12.63 14.86 -3.08
C THR A 49 11.95 14.78 -4.45
N ARG A 50 12.69 14.75 -5.56
CA ARG A 50 12.06 14.68 -6.89
C ARG A 50 11.28 13.37 -7.06
N PRO A 51 9.97 13.40 -7.41
CA PRO A 51 9.17 12.17 -7.50
C PRO A 51 9.72 11.16 -8.52
N ALA A 52 9.67 9.87 -8.20
CA ALA A 52 10.13 8.77 -9.05
C ALA A 52 9.41 8.72 -10.40
N ARG A 53 8.13 9.14 -10.45
CA ARG A 53 7.35 9.26 -11.70
C ARG A 53 7.89 10.33 -12.66
N ARG A 54 8.72 11.25 -12.17
CA ARG A 54 9.37 12.34 -12.92
C ARG A 54 10.89 12.15 -13.03
N SER A 55 11.37 10.95 -12.70
CA SER A 55 12.76 10.53 -12.75
C SER A 55 12.88 9.35 -13.70
N ASP A 56 14.06 9.20 -14.28
CA ASP A 56 14.38 8.02 -15.08
C ASP A 56 14.66 6.84 -14.16
N LEU A 57 14.45 5.61 -14.63
CA LEU A 57 14.81 4.41 -13.89
C LEU A 57 16.19 3.99 -14.34
N ASP A 58 17.19 4.35 -13.55
CA ASP A 58 18.60 4.16 -13.85
C ASP A 58 19.13 2.88 -13.20
N HIS A 59 20.08 2.24 -13.86
CA HIS A 59 20.74 1.07 -13.31
C HIS A 59 21.78 1.48 -12.27
N THR A 60 21.86 0.79 -11.13
CA THR A 60 22.98 1.01 -10.19
C THR A 60 24.31 0.59 -10.82
N ARG A 61 24.41 -0.67 -11.26
CA ARG A 61 25.44 -1.16 -12.19
C ARG A 61 24.94 -1.00 -13.62
N GLU A 62 25.63 -0.17 -14.40
CA GLU A 62 25.30 0.13 -15.79
C GLU A 62 24.99 -1.12 -16.63
N HIS A 63 23.92 -1.04 -17.43
CA HIS A 63 23.53 -2.08 -18.39
C HIS A 63 24.64 -2.39 -19.40
N SER A 64 25.32 -1.35 -19.92
CA SER A 64 26.48 -1.47 -20.81
C SER A 64 27.66 -2.25 -20.22
N ARG A 65 27.73 -2.37 -18.88
CA ARG A 65 28.75 -3.15 -18.15
C ARG A 65 28.19 -4.49 -17.65
N GLY A 66 27.15 -5.01 -18.29
CA GLY A 66 26.49 -6.27 -17.95
C GLY A 66 25.52 -6.17 -16.76
N GLY A 67 25.09 -4.96 -16.39
CA GLY A 67 24.08 -4.77 -15.34
C GLY A 67 22.70 -5.23 -15.80
N ARG A 68 22.08 -6.14 -15.05
CA ARG A 68 20.74 -6.67 -15.37
C ARG A 68 19.64 -5.72 -14.93
N THR A 69 18.52 -5.72 -15.64
CA THR A 69 17.32 -4.93 -15.34
C THR A 69 16.47 -5.65 -14.32
N LEU A 70 16.86 -5.52 -13.05
CA LEU A 70 16.24 -6.18 -11.91
C LEU A 70 15.92 -5.16 -10.82
N ALA A 71 14.96 -5.47 -9.96
CA ALA A 71 14.63 -4.59 -8.81
C ALA A 71 15.84 -4.32 -7.89
N ALA A 72 16.81 -5.24 -7.84
CA ALA A 72 18.05 -5.11 -7.08
C ALA A 72 19.14 -4.27 -7.78
N ASN A 73 18.90 -3.82 -9.01
CA ASN A 73 19.87 -3.05 -9.79
C ASN A 73 19.23 -1.81 -10.46
N ILE A 74 18.03 -1.43 -10.07
CA ILE A 74 17.28 -0.30 -10.66
C ILE A 74 16.79 0.61 -9.52
N GLY A 75 16.94 1.93 -9.73
CA GLY A 75 16.39 2.97 -8.87
C GLY A 75 16.03 4.25 -9.64
N PRO A 76 15.17 5.12 -9.09
CA PRO A 76 14.87 6.40 -9.72
C PRO A 76 16.06 7.39 -9.66
N GLY A 77 16.60 7.75 -10.82
CA GLY A 77 17.62 8.79 -11.01
C GLY A 77 17.02 9.99 -11.73
N CYS A 78 17.01 11.17 -11.10
CA CYS A 78 16.57 12.38 -11.79
C CYS A 78 17.70 12.97 -12.66
N LYS A 79 17.37 13.85 -13.60
CA LYS A 79 18.33 14.60 -14.45
C LYS A 79 19.51 15.23 -13.70
N ARG A 80 19.35 15.55 -12.42
CA ARG A 80 20.44 16.06 -11.57
C ARG A 80 21.39 14.97 -11.09
N HIS A 81 20.86 13.82 -10.65
CA HIS A 81 21.64 12.81 -9.91
C HIS A 81 22.02 11.58 -10.73
N HIS A 82 21.29 11.22 -11.79
CA HIS A 82 21.72 10.11 -12.64
C HIS A 82 23.14 10.33 -13.24
N PRO A 83 23.58 11.56 -13.61
CA PRO A 83 24.93 11.78 -14.11
C PRO A 83 26.00 11.77 -13.02
N ASP A 84 25.65 11.74 -11.73
CA ASP A 84 26.65 11.86 -10.66
C ASP A 84 27.59 10.64 -10.62
N LYS A 85 27.13 9.48 -11.09
CA LYS A 85 27.95 8.27 -11.29
C LYS A 85 29.11 8.49 -12.26
N ASP A 86 28.91 9.37 -13.24
CA ASP A 86 29.95 9.77 -14.20
C ASP A 86 30.83 10.91 -13.65
N ARG A 87 30.45 11.51 -12.52
CA ARG A 87 31.12 12.66 -11.87
C ARG A 87 31.87 12.27 -10.60
N GLY A 88 32.28 11.01 -10.50
CA GLY A 88 33.08 10.49 -9.39
C GLY A 88 32.28 10.07 -8.16
N TRP A 89 30.94 10.07 -8.20
CA TRP A 89 30.16 9.39 -7.18
C TRP A 89 30.11 7.90 -7.46
N THR A 90 30.15 7.10 -6.40
CA THR A 90 29.89 5.65 -6.49
C THR A 90 28.49 5.38 -5.95
N LEU A 91 27.76 4.50 -6.62
CA LEU A 91 26.45 4.03 -6.20
C LEU A 91 26.47 2.51 -6.09
N ASP A 92 26.03 2.00 -4.94
CA ASP A 92 25.79 0.58 -4.71
C ASP A 92 24.34 0.35 -4.23
N GLN A 93 23.82 -0.84 -4.48
CA GLN A 93 22.48 -1.25 -4.09
C GLN A 93 22.54 -2.62 -3.38
N PRO A 94 22.91 -2.66 -2.09
CA PRO A 94 23.07 -3.91 -1.34
C PRO A 94 21.80 -4.76 -1.30
N GLU A 95 20.65 -4.09 -1.26
CA GLU A 95 19.32 -4.70 -1.24
C GLU A 95 18.38 -3.91 -2.17
N PRO A 96 17.36 -4.55 -2.76
CA PRO A 96 16.33 -3.83 -3.50
C PRO A 96 15.72 -2.69 -2.68
N GLY A 97 15.93 -1.44 -3.12
CA GLY A 97 15.43 -0.23 -2.47
C GLY A 97 16.34 0.39 -1.42
N LEU A 98 17.49 -0.22 -1.11
CA LEU A 98 18.55 0.41 -0.31
C LEU A 98 19.70 0.83 -1.21
N PHE A 99 20.02 2.12 -1.19
CA PHE A 99 21.07 2.69 -2.01
C PHE A 99 22.16 3.28 -1.12
N VAL A 100 23.41 3.03 -1.48
CA VAL A 100 24.59 3.55 -0.81
C VAL A 100 25.36 4.40 -1.81
N TRP A 101 25.36 5.71 -1.57
CA TRP A 101 26.13 6.68 -2.35
C TRP A 101 27.42 7.01 -1.63
N VAL A 102 28.54 7.00 -2.34
CA VAL A 102 29.82 7.50 -1.86
C VAL A 102 30.21 8.71 -2.69
N SER A 103 30.42 9.86 -2.05
CA SER A 103 30.83 11.08 -2.73
C SER A 103 32.30 11.01 -3.17
N PRO A 104 32.74 11.87 -4.11
CA PRO A 104 34.15 11.96 -4.51
C PRO A 104 35.11 12.22 -3.34
N LEU A 105 34.60 12.80 -2.23
CA LEU A 105 35.37 13.06 -1.00
C LEU A 105 35.28 11.91 0.02
N GLY A 106 34.72 10.76 -0.36
CA GLY A 106 34.62 9.57 0.49
C GLY A 106 33.47 9.57 1.51
N ARG A 107 32.56 10.55 1.46
CA ARG A 107 31.40 10.58 2.38
C ARG A 107 30.35 9.58 1.92
N THR A 108 29.85 8.77 2.86
CA THR A 108 28.82 7.76 2.58
C THR A 108 27.43 8.26 2.96
N TYR A 109 26.46 8.06 2.08
CA TYR A 109 25.06 8.40 2.26
C TYR A 109 24.20 7.18 1.97
N ARG A 110 23.24 6.90 2.85
CA ARG A 110 22.25 5.83 2.66
C ARG A 110 20.91 6.46 2.32
N THR A 111 20.26 5.96 1.28
CA THR A 111 18.90 6.37 0.90
C THR A 111 18.03 5.13 0.75
N ARG A 112 16.81 5.21 1.26
CA ARG A 112 15.77 4.18 1.17
C ARG A 112 14.43 4.89 1.00
N GLY A 113 13.56 4.33 0.16
CA GLY A 113 12.18 4.81 0.05
C GLY A 113 11.42 4.57 1.35
N GLU A 114 10.55 5.52 1.72
CA GLU A 114 9.66 5.35 2.85
C GLU A 114 8.81 4.07 2.67
N PRO A 115 8.75 3.17 3.67
CA PRO A 115 8.01 1.93 3.54
C PRO A 115 6.53 2.20 3.24
N VAL A 116 5.99 1.54 2.19
CA VAL A 116 4.61 1.75 1.69
C VAL A 116 3.57 1.54 2.78
N ARG A 117 3.82 0.54 3.61
CA ARG A 117 3.08 0.25 4.83
C ARG A 117 4.06 0.51 5.99
N PRO A 118 3.68 1.25 7.04
CA PRO A 118 4.48 1.27 8.26
C PRO A 118 4.60 -0.16 8.79
N GLU A 119 5.76 -0.50 9.33
CA GLU A 119 5.88 -1.73 10.12
C GLU A 119 4.94 -1.57 11.32
N LEU A 120 3.83 -2.32 11.27
CA LEU A 120 2.91 -2.41 12.40
C LEU A 120 3.55 -3.37 13.41
N PRO A 121 3.36 -3.13 14.72
CA PRO A 121 3.72 -4.12 15.73
C PRO A 121 3.04 -5.45 15.40
N ASP A 122 3.63 -6.55 15.89
CA ASP A 122 2.97 -7.85 15.83
C ASP A 122 1.54 -7.70 16.39
N PRO A 123 0.55 -8.36 15.77
CA PRO A 123 -0.80 -8.29 16.28
C PRO A 123 -0.79 -8.75 17.74
N ASP A 124 -1.52 -8.04 18.59
CA ASP A 124 -1.77 -8.53 19.94
C ASP A 124 -2.25 -9.98 19.86
N PRO A 125 -1.81 -10.86 20.79
CA PRO A 125 -2.31 -12.22 20.83
C PRO A 125 -3.83 -12.15 20.80
N ALA A 126 -4.45 -12.99 19.96
CA ALA A 126 -5.90 -13.01 19.85
C ALA A 126 -6.46 -13.16 21.27
N PRO A 127 -7.41 -12.30 21.69
CA PRO A 127 -7.99 -12.44 23.01
C PRO A 127 -8.57 -13.85 23.14
N GLU A 128 -8.51 -14.44 24.32
CA GLU A 128 -9.23 -15.69 24.58
C GLU A 128 -10.73 -15.39 24.52
N VAL A 129 -11.31 -15.57 23.33
CA VAL A 129 -12.72 -15.32 23.08
C VAL A 129 -13.47 -16.58 23.47
N SER A 130 -14.34 -16.50 24.48
CA SER A 130 -15.27 -17.60 24.78
C SER A 130 -16.16 -17.89 23.56
N GLU A 131 -16.63 -19.14 23.41
CA GLU A 131 -17.53 -19.53 22.32
C GLU A 131 -18.77 -18.62 22.24
N GLU A 132 -19.29 -18.21 23.39
CA GLU A 132 -20.41 -17.29 23.50
C GLU A 132 -20.08 -15.89 22.96
N SER A 133 -18.89 -15.37 23.30
CA SER A 133 -18.41 -14.08 22.82
C SER A 133 -18.14 -14.08 21.32
N ALA A 134 -17.61 -15.19 20.78
CA ALA A 134 -17.39 -15.36 19.35
C ALA A 134 -18.72 -15.41 18.58
N ALA A 135 -19.72 -16.14 19.11
CA ALA A 135 -21.06 -16.18 18.53
C ALA A 135 -21.74 -14.80 18.56
N GLN A 136 -21.51 -14.01 19.62
CA GLN A 136 -22.04 -12.66 19.73
C GLN A 136 -21.37 -11.68 18.74
N LEU A 137 -20.06 -11.84 18.51
CA LEU A 137 -19.30 -11.08 17.51
C LEU A 137 -19.77 -11.41 16.08
N ASP A 138 -19.93 -12.69 15.75
CA ASP A 138 -20.46 -13.14 14.44
C ASP A 138 -21.87 -12.58 14.19
N ARG A 139 -22.77 -12.66 15.19
CA ARG A 139 -24.11 -12.02 15.10
C ARG A 139 -24.02 -10.53 14.81
N ARG A 140 -23.09 -9.82 15.46
CA ARG A 140 -22.89 -8.37 15.30
C ARG A 140 -22.32 -8.01 13.93
N LEU A 141 -21.34 -8.79 13.43
CA LEU A 141 -20.77 -8.62 12.09
C LEU A 141 -21.81 -8.86 11.00
N ARG A 142 -22.59 -9.95 11.09
CA ARG A 142 -23.68 -10.22 10.13
C ARG A 142 -24.76 -9.14 10.11
N ARG A 143 -25.05 -8.52 11.27
CA ARG A 143 -25.95 -7.37 11.33
C ARG A 143 -25.33 -6.16 10.62
N TRP A 144 -24.06 -5.88 10.88
CA TRP A 144 -23.35 -4.75 10.27
C TRP A 144 -23.18 -4.91 8.75
N GLU A 145 -22.82 -6.10 8.26
CA GLU A 145 -22.70 -6.40 6.83
C GLU A 145 -24.02 -6.17 6.08
N ARG A 146 -25.15 -6.62 6.64
CA ARG A 146 -26.48 -6.30 6.09
C ARG A 146 -26.74 -4.81 6.05
N SER A 147 -26.34 -4.08 7.09
CA SER A 147 -26.50 -2.62 7.16
C SER A 147 -25.62 -1.84 6.17
N ILE A 148 -24.54 -2.42 5.64
CA ILE A 148 -23.69 -1.76 4.62
C ILE A 148 -24.22 -2.01 3.21
N LEU A 149 -24.73 -3.21 2.97
CA LEU A 149 -25.19 -3.64 1.66
C LEU A 149 -26.60 -3.15 1.34
N GLU A 150 -27.43 -2.94 2.36
CA GLU A 150 -28.76 -2.34 2.19
C GLU A 150 -28.64 -0.81 2.14
N PRO A 151 -29.14 -0.15 1.08
CA PRO A 151 -29.16 1.31 1.03
C PRO A 151 -30.04 1.85 2.18
N PRO A 152 -29.71 3.02 2.75
CA PRO A 152 -30.57 3.62 3.77
C PRO A 152 -31.97 3.83 3.17
N VAL A 153 -33.00 3.39 3.91
CA VAL A 153 -34.40 3.59 3.51
C VAL A 153 -34.63 5.08 3.33
N THR A 154 -34.83 5.54 2.09
CA THR A 154 -35.18 6.93 1.81
C THR A 154 -36.51 7.27 2.47
N GLU A 155 -36.63 8.49 2.99
CA GLU A 155 -37.77 9.03 3.75
C GLU A 155 -39.14 8.80 3.07
N THR A 156 -39.15 8.67 1.75
CA THR A 156 -40.31 8.35 0.90
C THR A 156 -40.93 6.97 1.11
N SER A 157 -40.25 6.07 1.82
CA SER A 157 -40.71 4.69 2.07
C SER A 157 -41.32 4.48 3.46
N ARG A 158 -41.28 5.51 4.33
CA ARG A 158 -41.81 5.39 5.69
C ARG A 158 -43.34 5.54 5.64
N PRO A 159 -44.12 4.56 6.13
CA PRO A 159 -45.57 4.75 6.21
C PRO A 159 -45.87 5.99 7.06
N PRO A 160 -46.88 6.80 6.67
CA PRO A 160 -47.21 8.01 7.42
C PRO A 160 -47.49 7.66 8.88
N PRO A 161 -47.13 8.53 9.84
CA PRO A 161 -47.45 8.30 11.24
C PRO A 161 -48.97 8.09 11.37
N PRO A 162 -49.41 7.19 12.28
CA PRO A 162 -50.83 6.99 12.51
C PRO A 162 -51.50 8.34 12.83
N PRO A 163 -52.76 8.54 12.43
CA PRO A 163 -53.48 9.77 12.72
C PRO A 163 -53.45 10.04 14.22
N ALA A 164 -53.22 11.29 14.61
CA ALA A 164 -53.27 11.69 16.01
C ALA A 164 -54.63 11.28 16.59
N PRO A 165 -54.68 10.78 17.84
CA PRO A 165 -55.94 10.43 18.48
C PRO A 165 -56.86 11.65 18.45
N GLU A 166 -58.08 11.43 17.95
CA GLU A 166 -59.12 12.46 17.83
C GLU A 166 -59.38 13.01 19.23
N GLN A 167 -59.00 14.26 19.48
CA GLN A 167 -59.30 14.90 20.75
C GLN A 167 -60.81 14.99 20.88
N LEU A 168 -61.37 14.34 21.92
CA LEU A 168 -62.74 14.55 22.33
C LEU A 168 -62.94 16.06 22.41
N ARG A 169 -63.80 16.59 21.55
CA ARG A 169 -64.21 17.99 21.63
C ARG A 169 -64.96 18.11 22.94
N ASP A 170 -64.48 18.98 23.82
CA ASP A 170 -65.20 19.34 25.04
C ASP A 170 -66.60 19.80 24.63
N GLU A 171 -67.62 19.05 25.06
CA GLU A 171 -69.01 19.48 24.89
C GLU A 171 -69.24 20.71 25.77
N GLU A 172 -69.41 21.85 25.11
CA GLU A 172 -69.79 23.11 25.74
C GLU A 172 -71.12 22.89 26.50
N PRO A 173 -71.17 23.11 27.83
CA PRO A 173 -72.40 22.84 28.57
C PRO A 173 -73.48 23.82 28.12
N PRO A 174 -74.73 23.35 27.92
CA PRO A 174 -75.79 24.20 27.41
C PRO A 174 -76.12 25.30 28.42
N PRO A 175 -76.54 26.48 27.94
CA PRO A 175 -76.83 27.60 28.83
C PRO A 175 -78.13 27.32 29.60
N PHE A 176 -78.11 27.46 30.93
CA PHE A 176 -78.97 28.32 31.75
C PHE A 176 -78.45 28.37 33.19
#